data_AF-A0AA37TEM6-F1
#
_entry.id   AF-A0AA37TEM6-F1
#
_cell.length_a   1.000
_cell.length_b   1.000
_cell.length_c   1.000
_cell.angle_alpha   90.00
_cell.angle_beta   90.00
_cell.angle_gamma   90.00
#
_symmetry.space_group_name_H-M   'P 1'
#
loop_
_entity.id
_entity.type
_entity.pdbx_description
1 polymer ?
#
loop_
_entity_poly.entity_id
_entity_poly.type
_entity_poly.pdbx_seq_one_letter_code
_entity_poly.pdbx_strand_id
1 'polypeptide(L)'
;MTIHAQERLQQRAIPPLVIELLEEFGSIERCGHAERLIWDKAARRRLARHLGGERGLRMVEPWLHVYAVRSDDGHLVTAAHRRQRHRRQ
;
A
#
# COMPACT_ATOMS: atom_id res chain seq x y z
N MET A 1 -2.01 -10.50 -12.13
CA MET A 1 -0.97 -9.45 -12.12
C MET A 1 -0.40 -9.33 -13.52
N THR A 2 -0.19 -8.12 -14.05
CA THR A 2 0.49 -7.95 -15.35
C THR A 2 2.00 -7.86 -15.12
N ILE A 3 2.81 -8.36 -16.07
CA ILE A 3 4.28 -8.37 -16.02
C ILE A 3 4.82 -6.96 -15.71
N HIS A 4 4.20 -5.93 -16.29
CA HIS A 4 4.55 -4.53 -16.07
C HIS A 4 4.33 -4.03 -14.63
N ALA A 5 3.36 -4.58 -13.90
CA ALA A 5 3.17 -4.24 -12.49
C ALA A 5 4.33 -4.82 -11.65
N GLN A 6 4.75 -6.05 -11.92
CA GLN A 6 5.85 -6.72 -11.21
C GLN A 6 7.20 -6.03 -11.44
N GLU A 7 7.50 -5.63 -12.68
CA GLU A 7 8.72 -4.87 -13.01
C GLU A 7 8.78 -3.51 -12.30
N ARG A 8 7.65 -2.79 -12.22
CA ARG A 8 7.59 -1.48 -11.53
C ARG A 8 7.70 -1.59 -10.01
N LEU A 9 7.31 -2.72 -9.43
CA LEU A 9 7.49 -2.99 -8.00
C LEU A 9 8.94 -3.24 -7.65
N GLN A 10 9.65 -4.01 -8.49
CA GLN A 10 11.10 -4.22 -8.35
C GLN A 10 11.88 -2.91 -8.48
N GLN A 11 11.49 -2.02 -9.40
CA GLN A 11 12.11 -0.70 -9.58
C GLN A 11 11.93 0.25 -8.37
N ARG A 12 11.07 -0.09 -7.40
CA ARG A 12 10.75 0.76 -6.25
C ARG A 12 11.09 0.14 -4.90
N ALA A 13 11.74 -1.03 -4.88
CA ALA A 13 12.08 -1.77 -3.65
C ALA A 13 10.88 -1.97 -2.69
N ILE A 14 9.68 -2.16 -3.26
CA ILE A 14 8.46 -2.50 -2.50
C ILE A 14 8.31 -4.02 -2.52
N PRO A 15 8.40 -4.70 -1.36
CA PRO A 15 8.17 -6.14 -1.28
C PRO A 15 6.74 -6.51 -1.74
N PRO A 16 6.54 -7.59 -2.49
CA PRO A 16 5.20 -8.07 -2.88
C PRO A 16 4.25 -8.24 -1.69
N LEU A 17 4.76 -8.76 -0.56
CA LEU A 17 4.02 -8.90 0.69
C LEU A 17 3.34 -7.61 1.15
N VAL A 18 3.97 -6.44 0.95
CA VAL A 18 3.38 -5.15 1.34
C VAL A 18 2.10 -4.86 0.56
N ILE A 19 2.05 -5.27 -0.70
CA ILE A 19 0.87 -5.07 -1.57
C ILE A 19 -0.23 -6.02 -1.17
N GLU A 20 0.10 -7.29 -0.94
CA GLU A 20 -0.86 -8.28 -0.45
C GLU A 20 -1.51 -7.81 0.85
N LEU A 21 -0.70 -7.34 1.80
CA LEU A 21 -1.19 -6.75 3.05
C LEU A 21 -2.06 -5.51 2.80
N LEU A 22 -1.72 -4.69 1.81
CA LEU A 22 -2.47 -3.47 1.49
C LEU A 22 -3.80 -3.78 0.77
N GLU A 23 -3.86 -4.83 -0.04
CA GLU A 23 -5.08 -5.35 -0.65
C GLU A 23 -6.02 -5.95 0.41
N GLU A 24 -5.48 -6.63 1.42
CA GLU A 24 -6.28 -7.30 2.45
C GLU A 24 -6.69 -6.36 3.60
N PHE A 25 -5.78 -5.51 4.08
CA PHE A 25 -6.00 -4.69 5.28
C PHE A 25 -6.09 -3.19 5.00
N GLY A 26 -5.71 -2.73 3.82
CA GLY A 26 -5.75 -1.32 3.42
C GLY A 26 -7.16 -0.74 3.46
N SER A 27 -7.24 0.59 3.50
CA SER A 27 -8.51 1.30 3.29
C SER A 27 -8.63 1.70 1.83
N ILE A 28 -9.85 1.64 1.30
CA ILE A 28 -10.17 2.00 -0.09
C ILE A 28 -10.61 3.46 -0.14
N GLU A 29 -9.97 4.25 -0.97
CA GLU A 29 -10.39 5.59 -1.39
C GLU A 29 -10.77 5.56 -2.88
N ARG A 30 -12.00 5.96 -3.22
CA ARG A 30 -12.42 6.13 -4.62
C ARG A 30 -11.69 7.33 -5.25
N CYS A 31 -11.12 7.12 -6.43
CA CYS A 31 -10.35 8.12 -7.19
C CYS A 31 -10.76 8.05 -8.67
N GLY A 32 -11.92 8.61 -9.02
CA GLY A 32 -12.47 8.50 -10.38
C GLY A 32 -12.85 7.05 -10.72
N HIS A 33 -12.37 6.55 -11.86
CA HIS A 33 -12.54 5.17 -12.34
C HIS A 33 -11.49 4.19 -11.77
N ALA A 34 -10.99 4.50 -10.58
CA ALA A 34 -9.97 3.72 -9.90
C ALA A 34 -10.16 3.79 -8.39
N GLU A 35 -9.56 2.83 -7.71
CA GLU A 35 -9.52 2.73 -6.26
C GLU A 35 -8.10 2.85 -5.78
N ARG A 36 -7.88 3.63 -4.73
CA ARG A 36 -6.60 3.75 -4.06
C ARG A 36 -6.65 3.01 -2.74
N LEU A 37 -5.70 2.12 -2.53
CA LEU A 37 -5.50 1.42 -1.27
C LEU A 37 -4.45 2.18 -0.45
N ILE A 38 -4.79 2.54 0.79
CA ILE A 38 -3.92 3.34 1.67
C ILE A 38 -3.82 2.78 3.09
N TRP A 39 -2.71 3.14 3.75
CA TRP A 39 -2.48 2.89 5.17
C TRP A 39 -2.98 4.04 6.05
N ASP A 40 -4.29 4.14 6.25
CA ASP A 40 -4.87 5.03 7.26
C ASP A 40 -4.79 4.45 8.69
N LYS A 41 -5.33 5.18 9.68
CA LYS A 41 -5.35 4.73 11.08
C LYS A 41 -6.13 3.42 11.27
N ALA A 42 -7.23 3.21 10.53
CA ALA A 42 -8.05 2.02 10.65
C ALA A 42 -7.36 0.80 10.02
N ALA A 43 -6.76 0.96 8.84
CA ALA A 43 -5.99 -0.04 8.12
C ALA A 43 -4.78 -0.51 8.94
N ARG A 44 -4.01 0.43 9.52
CA ARG A 44 -2.88 0.10 10.40
C ARG A 44 -3.31 -0.70 11.62
N ARG A 45 -4.46 -0.37 12.21
CA ARG A 45 -5.01 -1.09 13.35
C ARG A 45 -5.54 -2.48 12.97
N ARG A 46 -6.09 -2.66 11.77
CA ARG A 46 -6.43 -4.00 11.23
C ARG A 46 -5.16 -4.84 11.05
N LEU A 47 -4.15 -4.26 10.40
CA LEU A 47 -2.87 -4.89 10.16
C LEU A 47 -2.14 -5.26 11.45
N ALA A 48 -2.10 -4.37 12.44
CA ALA A 48 -1.50 -4.65 13.73
C ALA A 48 -2.14 -5.86 14.41
N ARG A 49 -3.48 -5.98 14.39
CA ARG A 49 -4.16 -7.16 14.96
C ARG A 49 -3.77 -8.46 14.24
N HIS A 50 -3.61 -8.41 12.91
CA HIS A 50 -3.19 -9.57 12.12
C HIS A 50 -1.74 -9.97 12.43
N LEU A 51 -0.84 -8.99 12.58
CA LEU A 51 0.60 -9.23 12.83
C LEU A 51 0.95 -9.47 14.31
N GLY A 52 -0.02 -9.68 15.20
CA GLY A 52 0.24 -9.93 16.64
C GLY A 52 0.55 -8.66 17.46
N GLY A 53 0.06 -7.51 17.02
CA GLY A 53 0.12 -6.22 17.70
C GLY A 53 1.17 -5.25 17.13
N GLU A 54 1.51 -4.23 17.92
CA GLU A 54 2.43 -3.15 17.52
C GLU A 54 3.84 -3.65 17.18
N ARG A 55 4.31 -4.75 17.80
CA ARG A 55 5.62 -5.34 17.51
C ARG A 55 5.70 -5.86 16.07
N GLY A 56 4.64 -6.54 15.60
CA GLY A 56 4.55 -7.00 14.23
C GLY A 56 4.44 -5.83 13.25
N LEU A 57 3.69 -4.79 13.61
CA LEU A 57 3.55 -3.58 12.79
C LEU A 57 4.91 -2.88 12.54
N ARG A 58 5.82 -2.87 13.52
CA ARG A 58 7.18 -2.30 13.36
C ARG A 58 8.01 -2.97 12.26
N MET A 59 7.78 -4.25 11.99
CA MET A 59 8.52 -4.96 10.94
C MET A 59 8.18 -4.46 9.54
N VAL A 60 6.97 -3.91 9.36
CA VAL A 60 6.48 -3.39 8.07
C VAL A 60 6.38 -1.86 8.04
N GLU A 61 6.76 -1.19 9.12
CA GLU A 61 6.75 0.27 9.27
C GLU A 61 7.40 1.03 8.11
N PRO A 62 8.57 0.60 7.55
CA PRO A 62 9.19 1.27 6.42
C PRO A 62 8.29 1.34 5.17
N TRP A 63 7.25 0.51 5.07
CA TRP A 63 6.34 0.50 3.93
C TRP A 63 4.93 1.00 4.25
N LEU A 64 4.66 1.47 5.48
CA LEU A 64 3.35 2.04 5.86
C LEU A 64 3.04 3.40 5.23
N HIS A 65 3.90 3.88 4.34
CA HIS A 65 3.66 5.02 3.48
C HIS A 65 3.47 4.61 2.00
N VAL A 66 3.51 3.32 1.68
CA VAL A 66 3.15 2.81 0.36
C VAL A 66 1.63 2.92 0.15
N TYR A 67 1.24 3.20 -1.08
CA TYR A 67 -0.15 3.08 -1.53
C TYR A 67 -0.19 2.31 -2.86
N ALA A 68 -1.36 1.75 -3.16
CA ALA A 68 -1.64 1.08 -4.41
C ALA A 68 -2.83 1.72 -5.11
N VAL A 69 -2.88 1.61 -6.43
CA VAL A 69 -4.01 2.03 -7.27
C VAL A 69 -4.46 0.80 -8.05
N ARG A 70 -5.76 0.55 -8.00
CA ARG A 70 -6.46 -0.54 -8.65
C ARG A 70 -7.45 0.04 -9.66
N SER A 71 -7.61 -0.60 -10.81
CA SER A 71 -8.68 -0.25 -11.76
C SER A 71 -10.03 -0.74 -11.23
N ASP A 72 -11.12 -0.26 -11.83
CA ASP A 72 -12.47 -0.77 -11.53
C ASP A 72 -12.60 -2.29 -11.79
N ASP A 73 -11.79 -2.85 -12.71
CA ASP A 73 -11.72 -4.29 -12.99
C ASP A 73 -10.93 -5.10 -11.94
N GLY A 74 -10.47 -4.45 -10.86
CA GLY A 74 -9.75 -5.11 -9.77
C GLY A 74 -8.27 -5.36 -10.03
N HIS A 75 -7.71 -4.89 -11.16
CA HIS A 75 -6.30 -5.08 -11.47
C HIS A 75 -5.42 -4.00 -10.82
N LEU A 76 -4.32 -4.42 -10.19
CA LEU A 76 -3.30 -3.51 -9.69
C LEU A 76 -2.65 -2.73 -10.84
N VAL A 77 -2.94 -1.43 -10.89
CA VAL A 77 -2.39 -0.51 -11.89
C VAL A 77 -1.00 -0.05 -11.47
N THR A 78 -0.83 0.30 -10.19
CA THR A 78 0.42 0.88 -9.66
C THR A 78 0.53 0.70 -8.15
N ALA A 79 1.75 0.55 -7.63
CA ALA A 79 2.07 0.82 -6.23
C ALA A 79 3.24 1.81 -6.12
N ALA A 80 3.25 2.61 -5.06
CA ALA A 80 4.22 3.68 -4.88
C ALA A 80 4.41 4.04 -3.42
N HIS A 81 5.63 4.45 -3.06
CA HIS A 81 5.85 5.19 -1.83
C HIS A 81 5.20 6.57 -1.93
N ARG A 82 4.39 6.93 -0.94
CA ARG A 82 3.89 8.30 -0.78
C ARG A 82 5.07 9.18 -0.38
N ARG A 83 5.58 9.97 -1.34
CA ARG A 83 6.58 11.00 -1.05
C ARG A 83 5.88 12.12 -0.26
N GLN A 84 5.93 12.08 1.07
CA GLN A 84 5.66 13.26 1.88
C GLN A 84 6.98 13.85 2.36
N ARG A 85 7.49 14.82 1.60
CA ARG A 85 8.23 15.95 2.16
C ARG A 85 8.22 17.14 1.20
N HIS A 86 7.07 17.80 1.05
CA HIS A 86 7.10 19.22 0.71
C HIS A 86 7.46 19.96 2.00
N ARG A 87 8.76 20.27 2.17
CA ARG A 87 9.19 21.33 3.08
C ARG A 87 8.54 22.62 2.55
N ARG A 88 7.59 23.19 3.29
CA ARG A 88 7.28 24.61 3.15
C ARG A 88 8.55 25.36 3.61
N GLN A 89 9.16 26.10 2.70
CA GLN A 89 10.07 27.20 3.06
C GLN A 89 9.21 28.40 3.45
#